data_AF-A0AAW1HMF3-F1
#
_entry.id   AF-A0AAW1HMF3-F1
#
_cell.length_a   1.000
_cell.length_b   1.000
_cell.length_c   1.000
_cell.angle_alpha   90.00
_cell.angle_beta   90.00
_cell.angle_gamma   90.00
#
_symmetry.space_group_name_H-M   'P 1'
#
loop_
_entity.id
_entity.type
_entity.pdbx_description
1 polymer ?
#
loop_
_entity_poly.entity_id
_entity_poly.type
_entity_poly.pdbx_seq_one_letter_code
_entity_poly.pdbx_strand_id
1 'polypeptide(L)'
;MRGSNHLIGVVNFLTFLLSIPILGGGIWLSTQANSSVCMRFLQWPLIVIGASLMVVSLAGFAGSCYRNTFLMYLYLWAMFFVIAALIGFVIFAFAVTDKGSGRPVMNRAYLEYYLEDYSGWLEKKVSDNGYWLKIAYCIRDSKVCSKIAREVNGVPETSDMFYRRKLSPIESGCCKPPTDCGYVYVNETYWSAGGGLVGANSDCTKWNNDQRVLCYICDSCRAGVLASLKHSWRKVSIINIVVLILLVIFYVVAYAALRNNKRMDNDEGYGETRMTKSHPSALHF
;
A
#
# COMPACT_ATOMS: atom_id res chain seq x y z
N MET A 1 -32.55 12.87 -20.86
CA MET A 1 -32.14 11.45 -20.72
C MET A 1 -30.84 11.04 -21.43
N ARG A 2 -30.28 11.81 -22.40
CA ARG A 2 -29.01 11.47 -23.08
C ARG A 2 -27.72 11.72 -22.25
N GLY A 3 -27.75 12.60 -21.25
CA GLY A 3 -26.57 12.93 -20.43
C GLY A 3 -26.18 11.86 -19.40
N SER A 4 -27.15 11.16 -18.79
CA SER A 4 -26.88 10.22 -17.70
C SER A 4 -26.12 8.96 -18.14
N ASN A 5 -26.35 8.47 -19.35
CA ASN A 5 -25.64 7.28 -19.86
C ASN A 5 -24.18 7.59 -20.20
N HIS A 6 -23.91 8.79 -20.72
CA HIS A 6 -22.54 9.29 -20.91
C HIS A 6 -21.83 9.48 -19.57
N LEU A 7 -22.52 10.01 -18.56
CA LEU A 7 -21.96 10.18 -17.22
C LEU A 7 -21.56 8.85 -16.59
N ILE A 8 -22.42 7.82 -16.67
CA ILE A 8 -22.13 6.48 -16.14
C ILE A 8 -20.97 5.82 -16.91
N GLY A 9 -20.90 5.99 -18.22
CA GLY A 9 -19.78 5.52 -19.04
C GLY A 9 -18.45 6.16 -18.63
N VAL A 10 -18.43 7.48 -18.44
CA VAL A 10 -17.25 8.23 -17.99
C VAL A 10 -16.84 7.83 -16.58
N VAL A 11 -17.78 7.63 -15.66
CA VAL A 11 -17.51 7.18 -14.29
C VAL A 11 -16.88 5.78 -14.26
N ASN A 12 -17.38 4.85 -15.08
CA ASN A 12 -16.80 3.49 -15.20
C ASN A 12 -15.41 3.51 -15.83
N PHE A 13 -15.18 4.36 -16.83
CA PHE A 13 -13.86 4.54 -17.42
C PHE A 13 -12.86 5.14 -16.43
N LEU A 14 -13.27 6.15 -15.64
CA LEU A 14 -12.44 6.74 -14.60
C LEU A 14 -12.14 5.77 -13.46
N THR A 15 -13.11 4.95 -13.04
CA THR A 15 -12.85 3.89 -12.02
C THR A 15 -11.92 2.80 -12.54
N PHE A 16 -12.02 2.43 -13.82
CA PHE A 16 -11.03 1.56 -14.45
C PHE A 16 -9.62 2.19 -14.42
N LEU A 17 -9.49 3.46 -14.81
CA LEU A 17 -8.21 4.18 -14.74
C LEU A 17 -7.67 4.28 -13.31
N LEU A 18 -8.53 4.41 -12.30
CA LEU A 18 -8.15 4.40 -10.88
C LEU A 18 -7.74 3.02 -10.37
N SER A 19 -8.20 1.94 -11.00
CA SER A 19 -7.75 0.59 -10.68
C SER A 19 -6.29 0.33 -11.12
N ILE A 20 -5.84 1.02 -12.18
CA ILE A 20 -4.48 0.89 -12.73
C ILE A 20 -3.39 1.28 -11.72
N PRO A 21 -3.43 2.42 -11.00
CA PRO A 21 -2.43 2.73 -9.99
C PRO A 21 -2.53 1.84 -8.74
N ILE A 22 -3.68 1.22 -8.44
CA ILE A 22 -3.83 0.27 -7.32
C ILE A 22 -3.19 -1.08 -7.69
N LEU A 23 -3.51 -1.60 -8.88
CA LEU A 23 -2.88 -2.78 -9.45
C LEU A 23 -1.40 -2.53 -9.71
N GLY A 24 -1.06 -1.36 -10.26
CA GLY A 24 0.30 -0.90 -10.49
C GLY A 24 1.07 -0.71 -9.18
N GLY A 25 0.44 -0.27 -8.10
CA GLY A 25 1.02 -0.22 -6.76
C GLY A 25 1.25 -1.61 -6.17
N GLY A 26 0.28 -2.52 -6.31
CA GLY A 26 0.42 -3.92 -5.89
C GLY A 26 1.48 -4.68 -6.70
N ILE A 27 1.53 -4.43 -8.01
CA ILE A 27 2.53 -4.97 -8.93
C ILE A 27 3.89 -4.29 -8.69
N TRP A 28 3.96 -2.98 -8.44
CA TRP A 28 5.20 -2.30 -8.07
C TRP A 28 5.77 -2.84 -6.76
N LEU A 29 4.92 -3.11 -5.77
CA LEU A 29 5.32 -3.81 -4.56
C LEU A 29 5.91 -5.20 -4.88
N SER A 30 5.41 -5.85 -5.94
CA SER A 30 5.88 -7.16 -6.42
C SER A 30 7.09 -7.12 -7.36
N THR A 31 7.31 -6.04 -8.11
CA THR A 31 8.46 -5.90 -9.01
C THR A 31 9.63 -5.27 -8.27
N GLN A 32 9.36 -4.40 -7.30
CA GLN A 32 10.32 -4.12 -6.23
C GLN A 32 10.56 -5.36 -5.36
N ALA A 33 9.68 -6.38 -5.37
CA ALA A 33 9.97 -7.70 -4.79
C ALA A 33 10.97 -8.55 -5.60
N ASN A 34 11.25 -8.24 -6.87
CA ASN A 34 12.41 -8.80 -7.58
C ASN A 34 13.74 -8.16 -7.13
N SER A 35 13.70 -7.15 -6.24
CA SER A 35 14.93 -6.52 -5.74
C SER A 35 14.97 -6.19 -4.25
N SER A 36 13.88 -6.24 -3.46
CA SER A 36 13.96 -5.96 -2.01
C SER A 36 12.80 -6.37 -1.08
N VAL A 37 11.62 -6.85 -1.52
CA VAL A 37 10.56 -7.24 -0.54
C VAL A 37 9.82 -8.52 -0.89
N CYS A 38 10.39 -9.65 -0.46
CA CYS A 38 9.86 -10.97 -0.76
C CYS A 38 8.81 -11.44 0.26
N MET A 39 7.59 -10.88 0.17
CA MET A 39 6.47 -11.29 1.03
C MET A 39 5.17 -11.44 0.25
N ARG A 40 4.98 -12.63 -0.30
CA ARG A 40 3.75 -13.07 -0.99
C ARG A 40 2.50 -12.95 -0.11
N PHE A 41 2.63 -13.14 1.21
CA PHE A 41 1.52 -13.02 2.17
C PHE A 41 0.94 -11.60 2.27
N LEU A 42 1.77 -10.56 2.14
CA LEU A 42 1.34 -9.16 2.24
C LEU A 42 0.87 -8.61 0.89
N GLN A 43 1.24 -9.26 -0.21
CA GLN A 43 0.91 -8.88 -1.58
C GLN A 43 -0.49 -9.38 -2.00
N TRP A 44 -0.89 -10.57 -1.55
CA TRP A 44 -2.18 -11.18 -1.90
C TRP A 44 -3.40 -10.33 -1.55
N PRO A 45 -3.51 -9.69 -0.36
CA PRO A 45 -4.62 -8.81 -0.03
C PRO A 45 -4.79 -7.67 -1.04
N LEU A 46 -3.69 -7.07 -1.48
CA LEU A 46 -3.66 -5.99 -2.47
C LEU A 46 -4.08 -6.45 -3.87
N ILE A 47 -3.61 -7.62 -4.30
CA ILE A 47 -3.99 -8.20 -5.60
C ILE A 47 -5.47 -8.56 -5.62
N VAL A 48 -5.99 -9.17 -4.54
CA VAL A 48 -7.41 -9.53 -4.42
C VAL A 48 -8.28 -8.27 -4.48
N ILE A 49 -7.89 -7.20 -3.78
CA ILE A 49 -8.60 -5.91 -3.82
C ILE A 49 -8.58 -5.32 -5.24
N GLY A 50 -7.41 -5.25 -5.88
CA GLY A 50 -7.27 -4.72 -7.25
C GLY A 50 -8.05 -5.54 -8.29
N ALA A 51 -8.02 -6.87 -8.19
CA ALA A 51 -8.78 -7.75 -9.07
C ALA A 51 -10.29 -7.58 -8.89
N SER A 52 -10.76 -7.44 -7.64
CA SER A 52 -12.17 -7.20 -7.35
C SER A 52 -12.67 -5.88 -7.95
N LEU A 53 -11.87 -4.82 -7.87
CA LEU A 53 -12.15 -3.53 -8.52
C LEU A 53 -12.27 -3.67 -10.03
N MET A 54 -11.39 -4.46 -10.66
CA MET A 54 -11.40 -4.68 -12.11
C MET A 54 -12.67 -5.41 -12.57
N VAL A 55 -13.14 -6.40 -11.80
CA VAL A 55 -14.41 -7.11 -12.06
C VAL A 55 -15.60 -6.17 -11.93
N VAL A 56 -15.59 -5.29 -10.92
CA VAL A 56 -16.68 -4.33 -10.70
C VAL A 56 -16.73 -3.27 -11.81
N SER A 57 -15.58 -2.79 -12.29
CA SER A 57 -15.53 -1.87 -13.44
C SER A 57 -16.08 -2.49 -14.73
N LEU A 58 -15.78 -3.77 -14.98
CA LEU A 58 -16.34 -4.51 -16.14
C LEU A 58 -17.86 -4.69 -16.03
N ALA A 59 -18.36 -5.01 -14.82
CA ALA A 59 -19.79 -5.12 -14.56
C ALA A 59 -20.52 -3.77 -14.72
N GLY A 60 -19.89 -2.66 -14.29
CA GLY A 60 -20.42 -1.31 -14.47
C GLY A 60 -20.55 -0.91 -15.94
N PHE A 61 -19.58 -1.29 -16.78
CA PHE A 61 -19.64 -1.07 -18.23
C PHE A 61 -20.79 -1.83 -18.88
N ALA A 62 -20.98 -3.12 -18.52
CA ALA A 62 -22.12 -3.92 -18.97
C ALA A 62 -23.47 -3.33 -18.50
N GLY A 63 -23.53 -2.78 -17.28
CA GLY A 63 -24.73 -2.15 -16.72
C GLY A 63 -25.23 -0.94 -17.51
N SER A 64 -24.31 -0.16 -18.06
CA SER A 64 -24.63 1.01 -18.90
C SER A 64 -25.24 0.61 -20.24
N CYS A 65 -24.79 -0.50 -20.84
CA CYS A 65 -25.23 -0.93 -22.17
C CYS A 65 -26.62 -1.58 -22.17
N TYR A 66 -26.97 -2.34 -21.13
CA TYR A 66 -28.19 -3.15 -21.14
C TYR A 66 -29.41 -2.48 -20.50
N ARG A 67 -29.28 -1.25 -19.95
CA ARG A 67 -30.37 -0.46 -19.33
C ARG A 67 -31.26 -1.28 -18.40
N ASN A 68 -30.68 -2.27 -17.73
CA ASN A 68 -31.40 -3.22 -16.87
C ASN A 68 -31.28 -2.76 -15.41
N THR A 69 -32.42 -2.46 -14.79
CA THR A 69 -32.54 -1.99 -13.40
C THR A 69 -31.92 -2.98 -12.41
N PHE A 70 -31.97 -4.28 -12.69
CA PHE A 70 -31.33 -5.32 -11.88
C PHE A 70 -29.80 -5.18 -11.89
N LEU A 71 -29.21 -4.91 -13.05
CA LEU A 71 -27.75 -4.73 -13.16
C LEU A 71 -27.28 -3.48 -12.43
N MET A 72 -28.09 -2.41 -12.44
CA MET A 72 -27.78 -1.19 -11.67
C MET A 72 -27.81 -1.43 -10.16
N TYR A 73 -28.75 -2.25 -9.68
CA TYR A 73 -28.81 -2.65 -8.27
C TYR A 73 -27.62 -3.51 -7.86
N LEU A 74 -27.26 -4.49 -8.70
CA LEU A 74 -26.09 -5.34 -8.48
C LEU A 74 -24.79 -4.50 -8.45
N TYR A 75 -24.68 -3.50 -9.34
CA TYR A 75 -23.56 -2.56 -9.35
C TYR A 75 -23.44 -1.77 -8.04
N LEU A 76 -24.53 -1.22 -7.51
CA LEU A 76 -24.50 -0.49 -6.24
C LEU A 76 -24.09 -1.38 -5.06
N TRP A 77 -24.63 -2.60 -4.99
CA TRP A 77 -24.24 -3.58 -3.97
C TRP A 77 -22.76 -3.96 -4.05
N ALA A 78 -22.27 -4.24 -5.26
CA ALA A 78 -20.86 -4.55 -5.48
C ALA A 78 -19.95 -3.38 -5.08
N MET A 79 -20.30 -2.15 -5.48
CA MET A 79 -19.57 -0.93 -5.10
C MET A 79 -19.54 -0.71 -3.58
N PHE A 80 -20.65 -0.99 -2.88
CA PHE A 80 -20.70 -0.89 -1.43
C PHE A 80 -19.71 -1.86 -0.76
N PHE A 81 -19.68 -3.13 -1.17
CA PHE A 81 -18.72 -4.10 -0.63
C PHE A 81 -17.27 -3.73 -0.92
N VAL A 82 -16.99 -3.20 -2.11
CA VAL A 82 -15.66 -2.68 -2.46
C VAL A 82 -15.27 -1.55 -1.52
N ILE A 83 -16.12 -0.54 -1.33
CA ILE A 83 -15.83 0.59 -0.42
C ILE A 83 -15.58 0.07 1.00
N ALA A 84 -16.44 -0.83 1.50
CA ALA A 84 -16.26 -1.44 2.82
C ALA A 84 -14.92 -2.19 2.95
N ALA A 85 -14.54 -2.96 1.93
CA ALA A 85 -13.25 -3.66 1.89
C ALA A 85 -12.05 -2.69 1.88
N LEU A 86 -12.13 -1.59 1.12
CA LEU A 86 -11.08 -0.57 1.08
C LEU A 86 -10.94 0.14 2.43
N ILE A 87 -12.05 0.48 3.09
CA ILE A 87 -12.06 1.05 4.45
C ILE A 87 -11.40 0.07 5.42
N GLY A 88 -11.81 -1.20 5.38
CA GLY A 88 -11.24 -2.25 6.23
C GLY A 88 -9.74 -2.42 6.02
N PHE A 89 -9.27 -2.38 4.77
CA PHE A 89 -7.86 -2.43 4.44
C PHE A 89 -7.09 -1.23 5.00
N VAL A 90 -7.63 0.00 4.89
CA VAL A 90 -7.00 1.19 5.45
C VAL A 90 -6.86 1.08 6.97
N ILE A 91 -7.93 0.68 7.66
CA ILE A 91 -7.92 0.48 9.13
C ILE A 91 -6.88 -0.58 9.51
N PHE A 92 -6.90 -1.73 8.83
CA PHE A 92 -5.94 -2.80 9.08
C PHE A 92 -4.51 -2.32 8.86
N ALA A 93 -4.24 -1.66 7.73
CA ALA A 93 -2.92 -1.16 7.39
C ALA A 93 -2.40 -0.18 8.44
N PHE A 94 -3.21 0.76 8.93
CA PHE A 94 -2.80 1.64 10.02
C PHE A 94 -2.61 0.89 11.34
N ALA A 95 -3.53 -0.02 11.70
CA ALA A 95 -3.43 -0.80 12.93
C ALA A 95 -2.13 -1.64 12.99
N VAL A 96 -1.73 -2.26 11.89
CA VAL A 96 -0.48 -3.05 11.83
C VAL A 96 0.78 -2.20 11.64
N THR A 97 0.66 -0.93 11.24
CA THR A 97 1.80 -0.03 11.02
C THR A 97 1.93 1.08 12.07
N ASP A 98 1.08 1.11 13.10
CA ASP A 98 1.11 2.18 14.11
C ASP A 98 2.42 2.18 14.90
N LYS A 99 2.89 1.00 15.34
CA LYS A 99 4.06 0.85 16.22
C LYS A 99 5.39 0.72 15.47
N GLY A 100 6.48 1.07 16.17
CA GLY A 100 7.86 0.96 15.71
C GLY A 100 8.36 2.12 14.85
N SER A 101 9.53 2.64 15.20
CA SER A 101 10.29 3.64 14.44
C SER A 101 11.78 3.32 14.54
N GLY A 102 12.56 3.68 13.53
CA GLY A 102 14.01 3.57 13.63
C GLY A 102 14.56 4.54 14.68
N ARG A 103 15.54 4.09 15.47
CA ARG A 103 16.25 4.91 16.45
C ARG A 103 17.39 5.67 15.76
N PRO A 104 17.52 6.99 15.97
CA PRO A 104 18.66 7.74 15.48
C PRO A 104 19.91 7.36 16.27
N VAL A 105 21.05 7.30 15.58
CA VAL A 105 22.36 7.05 16.20
C VAL A 105 23.22 8.30 16.06
N MET A 106 23.96 8.63 17.12
CA MET A 106 24.84 9.79 17.13
C MET A 106 25.87 9.72 15.99
N ASN A 107 26.06 10.85 15.28
CA ASN A 107 26.97 10.98 14.14
C ASN A 107 26.66 10.05 12.95
N ARG A 108 25.44 9.51 12.84
CA ARG A 108 25.00 8.67 11.71
C ARG A 108 23.75 9.25 11.05
N ALA A 109 23.70 9.21 9.73
CA ALA A 109 22.55 9.64 8.93
C ALA A 109 21.51 8.52 8.71
N TYR A 110 21.91 7.27 8.93
CA TYR A 110 20.99 6.12 8.90
C TYR A 110 20.38 5.85 10.28
N LEU A 111 19.23 5.17 10.28
CA LEU A 111 18.54 4.75 11.49
C LEU A 111 18.91 3.30 11.84
N GLU A 112 18.75 2.94 13.10
CA GLU A 112 18.80 1.57 13.57
C GLU A 112 17.43 1.05 13.94
N TYR A 113 17.23 -0.25 13.72
CA TYR A 113 15.94 -0.89 13.88
C TYR A 113 16.09 -2.03 14.88
N TYR A 114 15.24 -2.00 15.89
CA TYR A 114 15.21 -2.98 16.97
C TYR A 114 13.83 -3.62 16.99
N LEU A 115 13.78 -4.96 17.12
CA LEU A 115 12.51 -5.68 17.05
C LEU A 115 11.57 -5.32 18.20
N GLU A 116 12.13 -4.97 19.37
CA GLU A 116 11.40 -4.51 20.56
C GLU A 116 10.57 -3.24 20.35
N ASP A 117 10.92 -2.39 19.37
CA ASP A 117 10.14 -1.19 19.05
C ASP A 117 8.85 -1.55 18.29
N TYR A 118 8.79 -2.76 17.72
CA TYR A 118 7.64 -3.26 16.98
C TYR A 118 6.82 -4.19 17.87
N SER A 119 5.49 -4.17 17.70
CA SER A 119 4.59 -5.05 18.41
C SER A 119 3.34 -5.34 17.58
N GLY A 120 2.59 -6.36 17.97
CA GLY A 120 1.32 -6.72 17.36
C GLY A 120 1.43 -7.92 16.42
N TRP A 121 0.52 -7.97 15.44
CA TRP A 121 0.41 -9.15 14.55
C TRP A 121 1.62 -9.32 13.63
N LEU A 122 2.19 -8.20 13.14
CA LEU A 122 3.27 -8.24 12.15
C LEU A 122 4.60 -8.69 12.76
N GLU A 123 4.92 -8.22 13.98
CA GLU A 123 6.09 -8.67 14.74
C GLU A 123 6.03 -10.18 14.99
N LYS A 124 4.92 -10.69 15.56
CA LYS A 124 4.71 -12.14 15.76
C LYS A 124 4.91 -12.96 14.49
N LYS A 125 4.51 -12.43 13.32
CA LYS A 125 4.63 -13.16 12.06
C LYS A 125 6.07 -13.23 11.55
N VAL A 126 6.88 -12.22 11.84
CA VAL A 126 8.30 -12.15 11.48
C VAL A 126 9.18 -12.87 12.51
N SER A 127 8.72 -12.96 13.76
CA SER A 127 9.37 -13.71 14.84
C SER A 127 9.25 -15.24 14.66
N ASP A 128 8.31 -15.72 13.83
CA ASP A 128 8.18 -17.13 13.46
C ASP A 128 9.35 -17.58 12.56
N ASN A 129 10.22 -18.44 13.09
CA ASN A 129 11.42 -18.91 12.41
C ASN A 129 11.14 -19.63 11.08
N GLY A 130 10.06 -20.42 10.98
CA GLY A 130 9.76 -21.18 9.77
C GLY A 130 9.35 -20.28 8.61
N TYR A 131 8.62 -19.20 8.90
CA TYR A 131 8.29 -18.18 7.92
C TYR A 131 9.47 -17.24 7.63
N TRP A 132 10.21 -16.85 8.67
CA TRP A 132 11.36 -15.97 8.53
C TRP A 132 12.43 -16.54 7.60
N LEU A 133 12.72 -17.84 7.67
CA LEU A 133 13.73 -18.47 6.80
C LEU A 133 13.44 -18.25 5.31
N LYS A 134 12.17 -18.26 4.90
CA LYS A 134 11.77 -17.98 3.51
C LYS A 134 12.02 -16.51 3.13
N ILE A 135 11.74 -15.60 4.06
CA ILE A 135 11.95 -14.16 3.89
C ILE A 135 13.46 -13.87 3.79
N ALA A 136 14.24 -14.37 4.75
CA ALA A 136 15.69 -14.23 4.81
C ALA A 136 16.38 -14.80 3.56
N TYR A 137 15.98 -16.00 3.12
CA TYR A 137 16.47 -16.60 1.88
C TYR A 137 16.29 -15.65 0.69
N CYS A 138 15.11 -15.04 0.59
CA CYS A 138 14.82 -14.19 -0.54
C CYS A 138 15.47 -12.81 -0.46
N ILE A 139 15.65 -12.24 0.75
CA ILE A 139 16.46 -11.02 0.93
C ILE A 139 17.90 -11.29 0.46
N ARG A 140 18.46 -12.43 0.83
CA ARG A 140 19.78 -12.86 0.36
C ARG A 140 19.83 -13.02 -1.16
N ASP A 141 18.84 -13.70 -1.75
CA ASP A 141 18.76 -13.94 -3.20
C ASP A 141 18.61 -12.65 -4.01
N SER A 142 17.88 -11.67 -3.49
CA SER A 142 17.69 -10.35 -4.11
C SER A 142 18.96 -9.50 -4.19
N LYS A 143 20.05 -9.95 -3.54
CA LYS A 143 21.38 -9.32 -3.56
C LYS A 143 21.35 -7.86 -3.09
N VAL A 144 20.45 -7.51 -2.17
CA VAL A 144 20.36 -6.14 -1.60
C VAL A 144 21.67 -5.76 -0.92
N CYS A 145 22.25 -6.65 -0.13
CA CYS A 145 23.50 -6.35 0.58
C CYS A 145 24.70 -6.27 -0.35
N SER A 146 24.75 -6.98 -1.47
CA SER A 146 25.86 -6.79 -2.41
C SER A 146 25.75 -5.46 -3.18
N LYS A 147 24.55 -4.87 -3.27
CA LYS A 147 24.31 -3.57 -3.91
C LYS A 147 24.63 -2.38 -3.00
N ILE A 148 24.85 -2.61 -1.70
CA ILE A 148 25.25 -1.56 -0.78
C ILE A 148 26.70 -1.13 -1.04
N ALA A 149 27.55 -2.08 -1.46
CA ALA A 149 28.95 -1.87 -1.78
C ALA A 149 29.09 -0.87 -2.93
N ARG A 150 29.90 0.17 -2.70
CA ARG A 150 30.18 1.22 -3.68
C ARG A 150 31.66 1.51 -3.69
N GLU A 151 32.25 1.42 -4.87
CA GLU A 151 33.58 1.96 -5.10
C GLU A 151 33.46 3.42 -5.51
N VAL A 152 34.21 4.29 -4.84
CA VAL A 152 34.33 5.71 -5.20
C VAL A 152 35.72 5.89 -5.79
N ASN A 153 35.80 6.15 -7.10
CA ASN A 153 37.07 6.31 -7.83
C ASN A 153 38.03 5.11 -7.71
N GLY A 154 37.50 3.89 -7.67
CA GLY A 154 38.30 2.66 -7.57
C GLY A 154 38.87 2.37 -6.17
N VAL A 155 38.40 3.08 -5.14
CA VAL A 155 38.79 2.89 -3.74
C VAL A 155 37.53 2.59 -2.89
N PRO A 156 37.62 1.71 -1.87
CA PRO A 156 36.54 1.49 -0.93
C PRO A 156 36.06 2.78 -0.25
N GLU A 157 34.75 2.92 -0.08
CA GLU A 157 34.12 4.05 0.61
C GLU A 157 34.69 4.17 2.04
N THR A 158 35.04 5.40 2.46
CA THR A 158 35.53 5.66 3.82
C THR A 158 34.39 5.57 4.85
N SER A 159 34.75 5.30 6.11
CA SER A 159 33.76 5.17 7.18
C SER A 159 32.89 6.43 7.35
N ASP A 160 33.46 7.63 7.27
CA ASP A 160 32.72 8.90 7.36
C ASP A 160 31.68 9.09 6.25
N MET A 161 32.02 8.66 5.03
CA MET A 161 31.10 8.71 3.88
C MET A 161 29.93 7.73 4.09
N PHE A 162 30.24 6.50 4.50
CA PHE A 162 29.25 5.49 4.82
C PHE A 162 28.30 5.96 5.95
N TYR A 163 28.82 6.61 6.98
CA TYR A 163 28.05 7.11 8.13
C TYR A 163 27.09 8.24 7.76
N ARG A 164 27.38 8.99 6.69
CA ARG A 164 26.50 10.03 6.16
C ARG A 164 25.48 9.52 5.14
N ARG A 165 25.53 8.23 4.81
CA ARG A 165 24.63 7.62 3.83
C ARG A 165 23.24 7.39 4.41
N LYS A 166 22.22 7.71 3.61
CA LYS A 166 20.84 7.32 3.90
C LYS A 166 20.63 5.88 3.44
N LEU A 167 20.70 4.95 4.40
CA LEU A 167 20.43 3.54 4.16
C LEU A 167 18.93 3.26 4.25
N SER A 168 18.45 2.35 3.40
CA SER A 168 17.12 1.79 3.57
C SER A 168 17.03 0.96 4.86
N PRO A 169 15.82 0.71 5.38
CA PRO A 169 15.67 -0.08 6.60
C PRO A 169 16.25 -1.50 6.49
N ILE A 170 16.19 -2.11 5.30
CA ILE A 170 16.75 -3.45 5.04
C ILE A 170 18.28 -3.39 4.96
N GLU A 171 18.85 -2.39 4.28
CA GLU A 171 20.31 -2.23 4.21
C GLU A 171 20.91 -2.01 5.60
N SER A 172 20.29 -1.15 6.41
CA SER A 172 20.77 -0.84 7.76
C SER A 172 20.56 -1.97 8.77
N GLY A 173 19.53 -2.81 8.60
CA GLY A 173 19.21 -3.91 9.52
C GLY A 173 19.84 -5.26 9.15
N CYS A 174 20.06 -5.55 7.86
CA CYS A 174 20.51 -6.87 7.39
C CYS A 174 21.95 -6.89 6.88
N CYS A 175 22.47 -5.76 6.38
CA CYS A 175 23.74 -5.73 5.65
C CYS A 175 24.92 -5.17 6.46
N LYS A 176 24.68 -4.69 7.67
CA LYS A 176 25.71 -4.24 8.61
C LYS A 176 25.40 -4.77 10.02
N PRO A 177 26.39 -4.89 10.91
CA PRO A 177 26.14 -5.17 12.31
C PRO A 177 25.46 -3.97 12.99
N PRO A 178 24.72 -4.20 14.09
CA PRO A 178 24.26 -3.13 14.96
C PRO A 178 25.42 -2.30 15.54
N THR A 179 25.23 -0.99 15.71
CA THR A 179 26.29 -0.06 16.12
C THR A 179 26.70 -0.27 17.59
N ASP A 180 25.77 -0.72 18.44
CA ASP A 180 26.01 -1.09 19.84
C ASP A 180 26.96 -2.30 20.01
N CYS A 181 27.17 -3.09 18.95
CA CYS A 181 28.10 -4.20 18.95
C CYS A 181 29.59 -3.79 18.92
N GLY A 182 29.90 -2.54 18.56
CA GLY A 182 31.27 -2.02 18.60
C GLY A 182 32.20 -2.53 17.48
N TYR A 183 31.65 -3.07 16.39
CA TYR A 183 32.45 -3.47 15.22
C TYR A 183 33.05 -2.25 14.50
N VAL A 184 34.25 -2.42 13.96
CA VAL A 184 34.98 -1.39 13.22
C VAL A 184 34.71 -1.57 11.73
N TYR A 185 34.37 -0.46 11.07
CA TYR A 185 34.12 -0.43 9.64
C TYR A 185 35.40 -0.74 8.86
N VAL A 186 35.32 -1.68 7.92
CA VAL A 186 36.39 -1.97 6.95
C VAL A 186 35.84 -1.74 5.54
N ASN A 187 34.71 -2.38 5.23
CA ASN A 187 33.90 -2.07 4.06
C ASN A 187 32.41 -2.18 4.43
N GLU A 188 31.52 -2.00 3.47
CA GLU A 188 30.08 -1.86 3.71
C GLU A 188 29.44 -3.12 4.30
N THR A 189 29.96 -4.31 3.97
CA THR A 189 29.44 -5.62 4.42
C THR A 189 30.45 -6.43 5.24
N TYR A 190 31.64 -5.88 5.48
CA TYR A 190 32.73 -6.51 6.21
C TYR A 190 33.16 -5.58 7.33
N TRP A 191 33.07 -6.10 8.54
CA TRP A 191 33.36 -5.36 9.75
C TRP A 191 34.29 -6.18 10.65
N SER A 192 35.36 -5.57 11.14
CA SER A 192 36.29 -6.23 12.07
C SER A 192 35.81 -6.08 13.50
N ALA A 193 36.09 -7.07 14.35
CA ALA A 193 35.81 -6.94 15.77
C ALA A 193 36.65 -5.78 16.33
N GLY A 194 36.00 -4.77 16.93
CA GLY A 194 36.70 -3.78 17.72
C GLY A 194 37.29 -4.47 18.95
N GLY A 195 38.49 -4.07 19.39
CA GLY A 195 39.17 -4.68 20.55
C GLY A 195 38.46 -4.52 21.90
N GLY A 196 37.20 -4.10 21.92
CA GLY A 196 36.35 -3.96 23.11
C GLY A 196 35.38 -5.13 23.28
N LEU A 197 34.57 -5.06 24.34
CA LEU A 197 33.52 -6.05 24.59
C LEU A 197 32.45 -5.97 23.50
N VAL A 198 32.07 -7.13 22.96
CA VAL A 198 30.90 -7.26 22.09
C VAL A 198 29.67 -6.83 22.90
N GLY A 199 28.86 -5.93 22.33
CA GLY A 199 27.66 -5.39 22.99
C GLY A 199 26.72 -6.48 23.51
N ALA A 200 25.88 -6.14 24.51
CA ALA A 200 24.95 -7.07 25.14
C ALA A 200 23.80 -7.55 24.22
N ASN A 201 23.71 -6.99 23.02
CA ASN A 201 22.69 -7.33 22.03
C ASN A 201 22.97 -8.71 21.42
N SER A 202 21.95 -9.57 21.42
CA SER A 202 22.06 -10.93 20.90
C SER A 202 22.49 -10.98 19.43
N ASP A 203 22.16 -9.93 18.66
CA ASP A 203 22.49 -9.84 17.25
C ASP A 203 23.98 -9.69 16.98
N CYS A 204 24.75 -9.19 17.95
CA CYS A 204 26.21 -9.08 17.83
C CYS A 204 26.87 -10.44 17.65
N THR A 205 26.32 -11.50 18.25
CA THR A 205 26.82 -12.86 18.10
C THR A 205 26.31 -13.56 16.83
N LYS A 206 25.23 -13.04 16.23
CA LYS A 206 24.62 -13.57 15.00
C LYS A 206 25.24 -12.98 13.74
N TRP A 207 25.88 -11.82 13.82
CA TRP A 207 26.57 -11.19 12.70
C TRP A 207 27.74 -12.06 12.18
N ASN A 208 27.87 -12.15 10.85
CA ASN A 208 28.97 -12.86 10.20
C ASN A 208 29.37 -12.14 8.89
N ASN A 209 30.67 -12.00 8.62
CA ASN A 209 31.18 -11.36 7.40
C ASN A 209 31.03 -12.24 6.13
N ASP A 210 30.62 -13.50 6.26
CA ASP A 210 30.22 -14.31 5.11
C ASP A 210 28.98 -13.68 4.44
N GLN A 211 29.13 -13.33 3.16
CA GLN A 211 28.11 -12.72 2.32
C GLN A 211 26.82 -13.55 2.21
N ARG A 212 26.87 -14.85 2.50
CA ARG A 212 25.70 -15.75 2.51
C ARG A 212 24.95 -15.75 3.84
N VAL A 213 25.56 -15.21 4.91
CA VAL A 213 25.06 -15.26 6.29
C VAL A 213 24.69 -13.85 6.76
N LEU A 214 25.63 -12.90 6.72
CA LEU A 214 25.45 -11.50 7.18
C LEU A 214 24.60 -11.42 8.45
N CYS A 215 23.71 -10.43 8.57
CA CYS A 215 22.73 -10.35 9.66
C CYS A 215 21.35 -10.90 9.25
N TYR A 216 21.26 -11.85 8.31
CA TYR A 216 19.94 -12.31 7.80
C TYR A 216 19.06 -12.99 8.85
N ILE A 217 19.66 -13.48 9.95
CA ILE A 217 18.94 -14.10 11.08
C ILE A 217 18.84 -13.19 12.31
N CYS A 218 19.34 -11.95 12.22
CA CYS A 218 19.28 -10.98 13.30
C CYS A 218 17.89 -10.40 13.48
N ASP A 219 17.59 -9.98 14.71
CA ASP A 219 16.34 -9.29 15.03
C ASP A 219 16.35 -7.85 14.46
N SER A 220 17.52 -7.23 14.30
CA SER A 220 17.68 -5.98 13.54
C SER A 220 17.29 -6.11 12.07
N CYS A 221 17.55 -7.26 11.44
CA CYS A 221 17.13 -7.49 10.05
C CYS A 221 15.61 -7.68 9.96
N ARG A 222 15.02 -8.42 10.92
CA ARG A 222 13.56 -8.53 11.08
C ARG A 222 12.91 -7.17 11.25
N ALA A 223 13.45 -6.33 12.13
CA ALA A 223 12.99 -4.97 12.38
C ALA A 223 13.15 -4.08 11.13
N GLY A 224 14.25 -4.20 10.39
CA GLY A 224 14.46 -3.52 9.12
C GLY A 224 13.40 -3.89 8.06
N VAL A 225 13.02 -5.17 7.98
CA VAL A 225 11.93 -5.63 7.11
C VAL A 225 10.59 -5.04 7.54
N LEU A 226 10.27 -5.05 8.83
CA LEU A 226 9.05 -4.46 9.39
C LEU A 226 8.96 -2.96 9.09
N ALA A 227 10.07 -2.23 9.26
CA ALA A 227 10.17 -0.81 8.93
C ALA A 227 9.94 -0.53 7.44
N SER A 228 10.57 -1.33 6.57
CA SER A 228 10.40 -1.21 5.12
C SER A 228 8.95 -1.45 4.71
N LEU A 229 8.31 -2.48 5.28
CA LEU A 229 6.91 -2.76 5.07
C LEU A 229 6.01 -1.61 5.51
N LYS A 230 6.20 -1.10 6.72
CA LYS A 230 5.45 0.03 7.28
C LYS A 230 5.49 1.24 6.34
N HIS A 231 6.66 1.60 5.84
CA HIS A 231 6.82 2.72 4.92
C HIS A 231 6.05 2.49 3.60
N SER A 232 6.17 1.31 3.01
CA SER A 232 5.46 0.98 1.76
C SER A 232 3.94 0.90 1.95
N TRP A 233 3.47 0.32 3.06
CA TRP A 233 2.06 0.21 3.39
C TRP A 233 1.43 1.59 3.61
N ARG A 234 2.13 2.50 4.29
CA ARG A 234 1.66 3.88 4.47
C ARG A 234 1.51 4.60 3.13
N LYS A 235 2.44 4.43 2.19
CA LYS A 235 2.33 5.00 0.83
C LYS A 235 1.10 4.46 0.10
N VAL A 236 0.90 3.13 0.14
CA VAL A 236 -0.25 2.48 -0.48
C VAL A 236 -1.56 2.93 0.16
N SER A 237 -1.64 3.03 1.48
CA SER A 237 -2.83 3.49 2.19
C SER A 237 -3.18 4.94 1.85
N ILE A 238 -2.17 5.83 1.69
CA ILE A 238 -2.42 7.21 1.24
C ILE A 238 -3.04 7.22 -0.16
N ILE A 239 -2.49 6.46 -1.10
CA ILE A 239 -3.07 6.33 -2.46
C ILE A 239 -4.50 5.77 -2.37
N ASN A 240 -4.73 4.76 -1.53
CA ASN A 240 -6.04 4.15 -1.36
C ASN A 240 -7.08 5.12 -0.78
N ILE A 241 -6.70 6.01 0.14
CA ILE A 241 -7.61 7.04 0.68
C ILE A 241 -8.11 7.96 -0.45
N VAL A 242 -7.22 8.38 -1.37
CA VAL A 242 -7.62 9.22 -2.51
C VAL A 242 -8.61 8.48 -3.41
N VAL A 243 -8.35 7.20 -3.72
CA VAL A 243 -9.26 6.35 -4.50
C VAL A 243 -10.62 6.22 -3.80
N LEU A 244 -10.62 5.98 -2.50
CA LEU A 244 -11.83 5.81 -1.71
C LEU A 244 -12.72 7.05 -1.78
N ILE A 245 -12.15 8.25 -1.68
CA ILE A 245 -12.91 9.51 -1.82
C ILE A 245 -13.60 9.57 -3.18
N LEU A 246 -12.88 9.24 -4.26
CA LEU A 246 -13.45 9.23 -5.62
C LEU A 246 -14.56 8.18 -5.77
N LEU A 247 -14.36 6.98 -5.24
CA LEU A 247 -15.37 5.92 -5.27
C LEU A 247 -16.64 6.29 -4.51
N VAL A 248 -16.52 6.98 -3.36
CA VAL A 248 -17.68 7.48 -2.60
C VAL A 248 -18.45 8.52 -3.41
N ILE A 249 -17.77 9.46 -4.08
CA ILE A 249 -18.43 10.45 -4.96
C ILE A 249 -19.20 9.73 -6.07
N PHE A 250 -18.58 8.76 -6.74
CA PHE A 250 -19.23 7.99 -7.80
C PHE A 250 -20.40 7.16 -7.29
N TYR A 251 -20.30 6.58 -6.09
CA TYR A 251 -21.39 5.86 -5.45
C TYR A 251 -22.60 6.78 -5.20
N VAL A 252 -22.38 8.00 -4.68
CA VAL A 252 -23.44 8.98 -4.45
C VAL A 252 -24.11 9.41 -5.77
N VAL A 253 -23.32 9.65 -6.82
CA VAL A 253 -23.84 10.01 -8.16
C VAL A 253 -24.67 8.87 -8.76
N ALA A 254 -24.18 7.64 -8.68
CA ALA A 254 -24.89 6.45 -9.19
C ALA A 254 -26.21 6.23 -8.42
N TYR A 255 -26.18 6.38 -7.10
CA TYR A 255 -27.38 6.29 -6.26
C TYR A 255 -28.39 7.40 -6.58
N ALA A 256 -27.93 8.64 -6.76
CA ALA A 256 -28.78 9.76 -7.15
C ALA A 256 -29.42 9.56 -8.54
N ALA A 257 -28.66 9.05 -9.50
CA ALA A 257 -29.17 8.71 -10.83
C ALA A 257 -30.26 7.62 -10.76
N LEU A 258 -30.04 6.57 -9.97
CA LEU A 258 -31.04 5.51 -9.75
C LEU A 258 -32.31 6.06 -9.07
N ARG A 259 -32.14 6.90 -8.04
CA ARG A 259 -33.27 7.54 -7.34
C ARG A 259 -34.10 8.41 -8.28
N ASN A 260 -33.45 9.18 -9.15
CA ASN A 260 -34.15 10.01 -10.13
C ASN A 260 -34.91 9.16 -11.15
N ASN A 261 -34.33 8.07 -11.66
CA ASN A 261 -35.05 7.15 -12.55
C ASN A 261 -36.26 6.53 -11.87
N LYS A 262 -36.14 6.09 -10.61
CA LYS A 262 -37.28 5.60 -9.83
C LYS A 262 -38.37 6.64 -9.63
N ARG A 263 -38.01 7.91 -9.42
CA ARG A 263 -39.00 9.00 -9.29
C ARG A 263 -39.78 9.23 -10.58
N MET A 264 -39.15 9.08 -11.74
CA MET A 264 -39.84 9.20 -13.03
C MET A 264 -40.74 7.99 -13.32
N ASP A 265 -40.32 6.77 -12.96
CA ASP A 265 -41.15 5.56 -13.12
C ASP A 265 -42.34 5.54 -12.15
N ASN A 266 -42.20 6.14 -10.97
CA ASN A 266 -43.21 6.13 -9.92
C ASN A 266 -44.31 7.20 -10.07
N ASP A 267 -44.26 8.06 -11.11
CA ASP A 267 -45.24 9.11 -11.44
C ASP A 267 -46.29 9.36 -10.34
N GLU A 268 -45.93 10.15 -9.31
CA GLU A 268 -46.94 10.99 -8.67
C GLU A 268 -47.46 11.85 -9.80
N GLY A 269 -48.68 11.53 -10.26
CA GLY A 269 -49.30 12.13 -11.43
C GLY A 269 -49.01 13.61 -11.44
N TYR A 270 -48.29 14.04 -12.48
CA TYR A 270 -48.08 15.44 -12.79
C TYR A 270 -49.45 16.11 -12.68
N GLY A 271 -49.63 16.92 -11.64
CA GLY A 271 -50.91 17.54 -11.35
C GLY A 271 -51.45 18.14 -12.63
N GLU A 272 -52.70 17.79 -12.96
CA GLU A 272 -53.43 18.39 -14.07
C GLU A 272 -53.08 19.87 -14.12
N THR A 273 -52.40 20.28 -15.18
CA THR A 273 -52.28 21.69 -15.51
C THR A 273 -53.71 22.14 -15.79
N ARG A 274 -54.39 22.64 -14.75
CA ARG A 274 -55.71 23.24 -14.82
C ARG A 274 -55.58 24.45 -15.74
N MET A 275 -55.83 24.23 -17.03
CA MET A 275 -56.03 25.32 -17.98
C MET A 275 -57.30 26.04 -17.57
N THR A 276 -57.17 27.14 -16.82
CA THR A 276 -58.23 28.14 -16.71
C THR A 276 -58.30 28.84 -18.07
N LYS A 277 -59.20 28.37 -18.94
CA LYS A 277 -59.65 29.14 -20.10
C LYS A 277 -60.30 30.41 -19.57
N SER A 278 -59.60 31.52 -19.59
CA SER A 278 -60.19 32.84 -19.41
C SER A 278 -61.13 33.08 -20.60
N HIS A 279 -62.43 32.94 -20.37
CA HIS A 279 -63.44 33.37 -21.33
C HIS A 279 -63.31 34.89 -21.50
N PRO A 280 -63.09 35.42 -22.71
CA PRO A 280 -63.20 36.84 -22.93
C PRO A 280 -64.68 37.21 -22.88
N SER A 281 -65.06 38.08 -21.93
CA SER A 281 -66.33 38.76 -21.94
C SER A 281 -66.38 39.64 -23.19
N ALA A 282 -67.22 39.26 -24.15
CA ALA A 282 -67.57 40.13 -25.25
C ALA A 282 -68.33 41.34 -24.69
N LEU A 283 -67.68 42.49 -24.69
CA LEU A 283 -68.35 43.79 -24.74
C LEU A 283 -69.18 43.83 -26.03
N HIS A 284 -70.44 44.24 -25.95
CA HIS A 284 -71.04 45.18 -26.89
C HIS A 284 -72.42 45.66 -26.39
N PHE A 285 -72.47 46.97 -26.14
CA PHE A 285 -73.54 47.98 -26.26
C PHE A 285 -75.00 47.64 -25.91
#